data_AF-A0A3S3P9G7-F1
#
_entry.id   AF-A0A3S3P9G7-F1
#
_cell.length_a   1.000
_cell.length_b   1.000
_cell.length_c   1.000
_cell.angle_alpha   90.00
_cell.angle_beta   90.00
_cell.angle_gamma   90.00
#
_symmetry.space_group_name_H-M   'P 1'
#
loop_
_entity.id
_entity.type
_entity.pdbx_description
1 polymer ?
#
loop_
_entity_poly.entity_id
_entity_poly.type
_entity_poly.pdbx_seq_one_letter_code
_entity_poly.pdbx_strand_id
1 'polypeptide(L)'
;MQRKASFENYIVNGRSFDERRQEIDSWLSRTEVKLQRPPIVGQSLDLIETQLKEQKLLQTELNQWKSTVESLTLTAYRMAPEYPPEEASRIRNVADRINQRIQTRGKTLQNALSSLPQLERALDRFTSWIVEAESNLGPLEMEADKFGERPLRNHSWLDQIRVK
;
A
#
# COMPACT_ATOMS: atom_id res chain seq x y z
N MET A 1 49.65 -0.83 -33.87
CA MET A 1 48.16 -0.77 -33.94
C MET A 1 47.47 -1.00 -32.60
N GLN A 2 47.95 -1.88 -31.70
CA GLN A 2 47.27 -2.20 -30.43
C GLN A 2 47.01 -1.02 -29.48
N ARG A 3 47.96 -0.08 -29.31
CA ARG A 3 47.75 1.10 -28.43
C ARG A 3 46.62 2.02 -28.89
N LYS A 4 46.52 2.28 -30.19
CA LYS A 4 45.46 3.13 -30.75
C LYS A 4 44.07 2.50 -30.54
N ALA A 5 43.96 1.20 -30.81
CA ALA A 5 42.73 0.45 -30.58
C ALA A 5 42.34 0.37 -29.09
N SER A 6 43.30 0.29 -28.16
CA SER A 6 42.99 0.33 -26.72
C SER A 6 42.48 1.70 -26.27
N PHE A 7 43.02 2.79 -26.81
CA PHE A 7 42.52 4.16 -26.52
C PHE A 7 41.14 4.42 -27.13
N GLU A 8 40.91 4.01 -28.38
CA GLU A 8 39.61 4.14 -29.02
C GLU A 8 38.53 3.35 -28.26
N ASN A 9 38.83 2.12 -27.84
CA ASN A 9 37.94 1.35 -26.96
C ASN A 9 37.70 2.05 -25.63
N TYR A 10 38.72 2.64 -25.03
CA TYR A 10 38.61 3.36 -23.77
C TYR A 10 37.65 4.56 -23.88
N ILE A 11 37.77 5.38 -24.93
CA ILE A 11 36.90 6.54 -25.20
C ILE A 11 35.45 6.10 -25.49
N VAL A 12 35.26 5.03 -26.27
CA VAL A 12 33.92 4.50 -26.56
C VAL A 12 33.26 3.99 -25.28
N ASN A 13 33.99 3.26 -24.46
CA ASN A 13 33.46 2.74 -23.23
C ASN A 13 33.13 3.87 -22.23
N GLY A 14 33.94 4.93 -22.15
CA GLY A 14 33.68 6.11 -21.29
C GLY A 14 32.39 6.85 -21.68
N ARG A 15 32.17 7.09 -22.98
CA ARG A 15 30.91 7.69 -23.46
C ARG A 15 29.68 6.82 -23.12
N SER A 16 29.78 5.51 -23.35
CA SER A 16 28.68 4.60 -23.01
C SER A 16 28.43 4.53 -21.50
N PHE A 17 29.47 4.69 -20.68
CA PHE A 17 29.35 4.79 -19.23
C PHE A 17 28.55 6.04 -18.83
N ASP A 18 28.92 7.20 -19.37
CA ASP A 18 28.26 8.47 -19.05
C ASP A 18 26.79 8.50 -19.50
N GLU A 19 26.48 7.95 -20.68
CA GLU A 19 25.11 7.79 -21.17
C GLU A 19 24.27 6.92 -20.23
N ARG A 20 24.76 5.71 -19.89
CA ARG A 20 24.06 4.80 -18.97
C ARG A 20 23.89 5.40 -17.58
N ARG A 21 24.89 6.14 -17.12
CA ARG A 21 24.82 6.87 -15.84
C ARG A 21 23.69 7.89 -15.86
N GLN A 22 23.61 8.73 -16.91
CA GLN A 22 22.54 9.73 -17.04
C GLN A 22 21.15 9.08 -17.10
N GLU A 23 21.03 7.96 -17.80
CA GLU A 23 19.79 7.18 -17.85
C GLU A 23 19.37 6.68 -16.45
N ILE A 24 20.31 6.14 -15.67
CA ILE A 24 20.07 5.68 -14.30
C ILE A 24 19.70 6.86 -13.40
N ASP A 25 20.44 7.98 -13.43
CA ASP A 25 20.15 9.16 -12.62
C ASP A 25 18.74 9.71 -12.92
N SER A 26 18.37 9.75 -14.21
CA SER A 26 17.03 10.15 -14.67
C SER A 26 15.94 9.20 -14.17
N TRP A 27 16.17 7.89 -14.24
CA TRP A 27 15.23 6.90 -13.72
C TRP A 27 15.09 6.96 -12.19
N LEU A 28 16.20 7.08 -11.45
CA LEU A 28 16.20 7.19 -10.00
C LEU A 28 15.38 8.41 -9.56
N SER A 29 15.64 9.57 -10.17
CA SER A 29 14.92 10.82 -9.86
C SER A 29 13.41 10.69 -10.12
N ARG A 30 13.01 10.19 -11.31
CA ARG A 30 11.60 9.98 -11.65
C ARG A 30 10.91 9.00 -10.70
N THR A 31 11.59 7.92 -10.35
CA THR A 31 11.05 6.89 -9.47
C THR A 31 10.94 7.39 -8.04
N GLU A 32 11.91 8.17 -7.56
CA GLU A 32 11.87 8.76 -6.23
C GLU A 32 10.70 9.72 -6.08
N VAL A 33 10.46 10.58 -7.08
CA VAL A 33 9.27 11.47 -7.14
C VAL A 33 7.98 10.65 -7.12
N LYS A 34 7.87 9.61 -7.95
CA LYS A 34 6.69 8.72 -7.98
C LYS A 34 6.44 8.06 -6.62
N LEU A 35 7.50 7.71 -5.89
CA LEU A 35 7.40 7.07 -4.59
C LEU A 35 7.18 8.05 -3.42
N GLN A 36 7.40 9.36 -3.57
CA GLN A 36 7.26 10.34 -2.47
C GLN A 36 5.86 10.36 -1.87
N ARG A 37 4.83 10.21 -2.72
CA ARG A 37 3.43 10.19 -2.30
C ARG A 37 2.72 9.02 -2.97
N PRO A 38 2.92 7.79 -2.47
CA PRO A 38 2.22 6.65 -3.06
C PRO A 38 0.71 6.82 -2.86
N PRO A 39 -0.12 6.32 -3.78
CA PRO A 39 -1.57 6.30 -3.60
C PRO A 39 -1.93 5.59 -2.29
N ILE A 40 -2.94 6.13 -1.59
CA ILE A 40 -3.52 5.50 -0.41
C ILE A 40 -4.01 4.10 -0.80
N VAL A 41 -3.81 3.13 0.08
CA VAL A 41 -4.25 1.75 -0.14
C VAL A 41 -5.77 1.72 -0.35
N GLY A 42 -6.22 1.06 -1.42
CA GLY A 42 -7.63 0.93 -1.74
C GLY A 42 -8.43 0.22 -0.64
N GLN A 43 -9.73 0.53 -0.55
CA GLN A 43 -10.65 -0.07 0.42
C GLN A 43 -11.57 -1.14 -0.20
N SER A 44 -11.54 -1.31 -1.52
CA SER A 44 -12.27 -2.34 -2.25
C SER A 44 -11.31 -3.29 -2.96
N LEU A 45 -11.78 -4.51 -3.23
CA LEU A 45 -11.00 -5.54 -3.91
C LEU A 45 -10.41 -5.03 -5.25
N ASP A 46 -11.26 -4.45 -6.10
CA ASP A 46 -10.87 -3.94 -7.42
C ASP A 46 -9.76 -2.87 -7.36
N LEU A 47 -9.86 -1.95 -6.38
CA LEU A 47 -8.84 -0.92 -6.20
C LEU A 47 -7.51 -1.53 -5.73
N ILE A 48 -7.54 -2.46 -4.77
CA ILE A 48 -6.32 -3.12 -4.28
C ILE A 48 -5.67 -3.97 -5.39
N GLU A 49 -6.45 -4.70 -6.18
CA GLU A 49 -5.96 -5.47 -7.32
C GLU A 49 -5.31 -4.58 -8.38
N THR A 50 -5.92 -3.44 -8.69
CA THR A 50 -5.34 -2.44 -9.61
C THR A 50 -4.00 -1.92 -9.07
N GLN A 51 -3.95 -1.55 -7.80
CA GLN A 51 -2.71 -1.09 -7.15
C GLN A 51 -1.62 -2.17 -7.10
N LEU A 52 -1.99 -3.45 -6.96
CA LEU A 52 -1.07 -4.58 -7.03
C LEU A 52 -0.51 -4.80 -8.44
N LYS A 53 -1.34 -4.64 -9.48
CA LYS A 53 -0.87 -4.68 -10.88
C LYS A 53 0.15 -3.59 -11.15
N GLU A 54 -0.13 -2.35 -10.76
CA GLU A 54 0.82 -1.24 -10.88
C GLU A 54 2.11 -1.49 -10.10
N GLN A 55 1.99 -2.02 -8.88
CA GLN A 55 3.12 -2.38 -8.04
C GLN A 55 4.02 -3.43 -8.70
N LYS A 56 3.40 -4.43 -9.37
CA LYS A 56 4.12 -5.48 -10.10
C LYS A 56 4.86 -4.90 -11.32
N LEU A 57 4.25 -3.97 -12.05
CA LEU A 57 4.92 -3.29 -13.16
C LEU A 57 6.15 -2.51 -12.69
N LEU A 58 6.01 -1.76 -11.59
CA LEU A 58 7.12 -1.01 -11.00
C LEU A 58 8.25 -1.94 -10.50
N GLN A 59 7.91 -3.11 -9.97
CA GLN A 59 8.89 -4.12 -9.58
C GLN A 59 9.64 -4.71 -10.79
N THR A 60 8.95 -4.95 -11.90
CA THR A 60 9.57 -5.41 -13.15
C THR A 60 10.54 -4.37 -13.70
N GLU A 61 10.12 -3.11 -13.75
CA GLU A 61 10.97 -1.98 -14.17
C GLU A 61 12.22 -1.91 -13.31
N LEU A 62 12.08 -1.92 -11.98
CA LEU A 62 13.21 -1.93 -11.05
C LEU A 62 14.20 -3.08 -11.31
N ASN A 63 13.72 -4.27 -11.61
CA ASN A 63 14.60 -5.42 -11.89
C ASN A 63 15.40 -5.21 -13.17
N GLN A 64 14.84 -4.56 -14.19
CA GLN A 64 15.58 -4.17 -15.40
C GLN A 64 16.71 -3.19 -15.05
N TRP A 65 16.40 -2.15 -14.26
CA TRP A 65 17.39 -1.15 -13.85
C TRP A 65 18.48 -1.69 -12.94
N LYS A 66 18.19 -2.69 -12.09
CA LYS A 66 19.23 -3.37 -11.29
C LYS A 66 20.31 -3.98 -12.18
N SER A 67 19.92 -4.65 -13.26
CA SER A 67 20.87 -5.21 -14.22
C SER A 67 21.73 -4.11 -14.87
N THR A 68 21.11 -2.97 -15.21
CA THR A 68 21.83 -1.80 -15.75
C THR A 68 22.81 -1.21 -14.74
N VAL A 69 22.44 -1.09 -13.46
CA VAL A 69 23.29 -0.60 -12.37
C VAL A 69 24.47 -1.54 -12.12
N GLU A 70 24.25 -2.85 -12.15
CA GLU A 70 25.33 -3.85 -12.04
C GLU A 70 26.32 -3.75 -13.21
N SER A 71 25.82 -3.59 -14.44
CA SER A 71 26.65 -3.39 -15.62
C SER A 71 27.46 -2.09 -15.54
N LEU A 72 26.85 -0.98 -15.10
CA LEU A 72 27.53 0.29 -14.88
C LEU A 72 28.65 0.13 -13.84
N THR A 73 28.36 -0.56 -12.74
CA THR A 73 29.31 -0.82 -11.65
C THR A 73 30.53 -1.58 -12.16
N LEU A 74 30.33 -2.63 -12.97
CA LEU A 74 31.43 -3.38 -13.56
C LEU A 74 32.31 -2.53 -14.49
N THR A 75 31.68 -1.65 -15.29
CA THR A 75 32.39 -0.73 -16.18
C THR A 75 33.18 0.33 -15.39
N ALA A 76 32.62 0.88 -14.30
CA ALA A 76 33.32 1.80 -13.40
C ALA A 76 34.60 1.17 -12.85
N TYR A 77 34.54 -0.08 -12.37
CA TYR A 77 35.73 -0.79 -11.88
C TYR A 77 36.81 -0.97 -12.95
N ARG A 78 36.41 -1.19 -14.21
CA ARG A 78 37.37 -1.31 -15.34
C ARG A 78 38.03 0.01 -15.70
N MET A 79 37.41 1.14 -15.36
CA MET A 79 37.87 2.50 -15.64
C MET A 79 38.19 3.28 -14.37
N ALA A 80 38.55 2.58 -13.29
CA ALA A 80 38.80 3.15 -11.97
C ALA A 80 39.74 4.38 -11.93
N PRO A 81 40.70 4.59 -12.87
CA PRO A 81 41.48 5.83 -12.90
C PRO A 81 40.65 7.10 -13.17
N GLU A 82 39.52 7.00 -13.88
CA GLU A 82 38.68 8.14 -14.28
C GLU A 82 37.28 8.11 -13.67
N TYR A 83 36.80 6.93 -13.25
CA TYR A 83 35.46 6.74 -12.72
C TYR A 83 35.52 6.11 -11.32
N PRO A 84 35.38 6.91 -10.24
CA PRO A 84 35.49 6.42 -8.87
C PRO A 84 34.39 5.40 -8.54
N PRO A 85 34.72 4.26 -7.91
CA PRO A 85 33.74 3.25 -7.49
C PRO A 85 32.76 3.76 -6.42
N GLU A 86 33.06 4.88 -5.76
CA GLU A 86 32.17 5.55 -4.80
C GLU A 86 30.85 5.99 -5.44
N GLU A 87 30.89 6.52 -6.67
CA GLU A 87 29.69 6.98 -7.37
C GLU A 87 28.79 5.80 -7.76
N ALA A 88 29.38 4.69 -8.21
CA ALA A 88 28.65 3.45 -8.46
C ALA A 88 27.99 2.92 -7.17
N SER A 89 28.69 3.04 -6.04
CA SER A 89 28.16 2.68 -4.72
C SER A 89 27.00 3.59 -4.30
N ARG A 90 27.09 4.90 -4.56
CA ARG A 90 26.00 5.87 -4.33
C ARG A 90 24.75 5.48 -5.12
N ILE A 91 24.89 5.23 -6.43
CA ILE A 91 23.79 4.83 -7.32
C ILE A 91 23.13 3.54 -6.80
N ARG A 92 23.94 2.53 -6.44
CA ARG A 92 23.45 1.27 -5.87
C ARG A 92 22.65 1.50 -4.58
N ASN A 93 23.16 2.32 -3.67
CA ASN A 93 22.46 2.62 -2.41
C ASN A 93 21.08 3.29 -2.64
N VAL A 94 20.97 4.19 -3.62
CA VAL A 94 19.67 4.79 -3.97
C VAL A 94 18.72 3.73 -4.54
N ALA A 95 19.21 2.90 -5.47
CA ALA A 95 18.42 1.82 -6.05
C ALA A 95 17.92 0.82 -4.99
N ASP A 96 18.76 0.48 -4.01
CA ASP A 96 18.40 -0.40 -2.89
C ASP A 96 17.32 0.21 -1.99
N ARG A 97 17.39 1.52 -1.70
CA ARG A 97 16.33 2.24 -0.96
C ARG A 97 15.00 2.25 -1.72
N ILE A 98 15.04 2.50 -3.03
CA ILE A 98 13.86 2.43 -3.90
C ILE A 98 13.26 1.01 -3.85
N ASN A 99 14.10 -0.01 -3.97
CA ASN A 99 13.69 -1.41 -3.87
C ASN A 99 13.00 -1.72 -2.52
N GLN A 100 13.57 -1.27 -1.41
CA GLN A 100 12.97 -1.46 -0.08
C GLN A 100 11.58 -0.81 0.01
N ARG A 101 11.41 0.43 -0.47
CA ARG A 101 10.12 1.13 -0.46
C ARG A 101 9.06 0.41 -1.29
N ILE A 102 9.44 -0.04 -2.48
CA ILE A 102 8.58 -0.83 -3.37
C ILE A 102 8.17 -2.12 -2.66
N GLN A 103 9.11 -2.88 -2.12
CA GLN A 103 8.82 -4.13 -1.41
C GLN A 103 7.89 -3.94 -0.20
N THR A 104 8.15 -2.92 0.63
CA THR A 104 7.30 -2.58 1.77
C THR A 104 5.87 -2.27 1.33
N ARG A 105 5.70 -1.44 0.30
CA ARG A 105 4.36 -1.12 -0.24
C ARG A 105 3.66 -2.36 -0.78
N GLY A 106 4.38 -3.23 -1.50
CA GLY A 106 3.84 -4.49 -2.00
C GLY A 106 3.30 -5.38 -0.87
N LYS A 107 4.04 -5.49 0.24
CA LYS A 107 3.58 -6.20 1.44
C LYS A 107 2.33 -5.57 2.05
N THR A 108 2.29 -4.24 2.16
CA THR A 108 1.11 -3.54 2.67
C THR A 108 -0.14 -3.82 1.83
N LEU A 109 -0.03 -3.76 0.50
CA LEU A 109 -1.13 -4.07 -0.41
C LEU A 109 -1.58 -5.53 -0.28
N GLN A 110 -0.64 -6.47 -0.18
CA GLN A 110 -0.96 -7.88 -0.02
C GLN A 110 -1.67 -8.16 1.30
N ASN A 111 -1.24 -7.52 2.39
CA ASN A 111 -1.90 -7.63 3.69
C ASN A 111 -3.32 -7.07 3.63
N ALA A 112 -3.52 -5.92 2.98
CA ALA A 112 -4.83 -5.33 2.80
C ALA A 112 -5.76 -6.26 2.01
N LEU A 113 -5.28 -6.82 0.90
CA LEU A 113 -6.02 -7.82 0.10
C LEU A 113 -6.43 -9.03 0.94
N SER A 114 -5.51 -9.58 1.74
CA SER A 114 -5.79 -10.73 2.60
C SER A 114 -6.75 -10.43 3.75
N SER A 115 -6.87 -9.17 4.18
CA SER A 115 -7.78 -8.75 5.26
C SER A 115 -9.22 -8.53 4.81
N LEU A 116 -9.44 -8.22 3.52
CA LEU A 116 -10.79 -7.94 2.98
C LEU A 116 -11.81 -9.06 3.27
N PRO A 117 -11.51 -10.35 3.04
CA PRO A 117 -12.49 -11.41 3.33
C PRO A 117 -12.85 -11.54 4.81
N GLN A 118 -11.94 -11.16 5.72
CA GLN A 118 -12.22 -11.17 7.15
C GLN A 118 -13.16 -10.03 7.52
N LEU A 119 -13.01 -8.86 6.89
CA LEU A 119 -13.92 -7.73 7.06
C LEU A 119 -15.32 -8.07 6.53
N GLU A 120 -15.43 -8.64 5.34
CA GLU A 120 -16.70 -9.07 4.75
C GLU A 120 -17.46 -10.02 5.69
N ARG A 121 -16.80 -11.07 6.18
CA ARG A 121 -17.41 -11.99 7.17
C ARG A 121 -17.79 -11.33 8.49
N ALA A 122 -17.05 -10.30 8.92
CA ALA A 122 -17.39 -9.56 10.12
C ALA A 122 -18.67 -8.73 9.90
N LEU A 123 -18.79 -8.09 8.73
CA LEU A 123 -19.98 -7.34 8.33
C LEU A 123 -21.21 -8.24 8.19
N ASP A 124 -21.06 -9.43 7.60
CA ASP A 124 -22.17 -10.38 7.47
C ASP A 124 -22.70 -10.84 8.84
N ARG A 125 -21.79 -11.14 9.77
CA ARG A 125 -22.16 -11.54 11.13
C ARG A 125 -22.85 -10.41 11.89
N PHE A 126 -22.33 -9.18 11.77
CA PHE A 126 -22.93 -8.01 12.40
C PHE A 126 -24.32 -7.71 11.85
N THR A 127 -24.48 -7.78 10.53
CA THR A 127 -25.78 -7.59 9.86
C THR A 127 -26.78 -8.66 10.29
N SER A 128 -26.36 -9.92 10.34
CA SER A 128 -27.21 -11.02 10.82
C SER A 128 -27.65 -10.80 12.27
N TRP A 129 -26.75 -10.32 13.13
CA TRP A 129 -27.06 -9.98 14.52
C TRP A 129 -28.08 -8.83 14.63
N ILE A 130 -27.96 -7.79 13.79
CA ILE A 130 -28.96 -6.71 13.74
C ILE A 130 -30.33 -7.27 13.37
N VAL A 131 -30.40 -8.09 12.32
CA VAL A 131 -31.66 -8.70 11.87
C VAL A 131 -32.29 -9.55 12.98
N GLU A 132 -31.48 -10.31 13.72
CA GLU A 132 -31.94 -11.09 14.87
C GLU A 132 -32.43 -10.20 16.02
N ALA A 133 -31.70 -9.13 16.35
CA ALA A 133 -32.09 -8.17 17.38
C ALA A 133 -33.40 -7.45 17.04
N GLU A 134 -33.56 -6.98 15.81
CA GLU A 134 -34.81 -6.38 15.30
C GLU A 134 -35.98 -7.36 15.36
N SER A 135 -35.75 -8.61 14.96
CA SER A 135 -36.75 -9.69 15.05
C SER A 135 -37.19 -9.97 16.49
N ASN A 136 -36.28 -9.83 17.47
CA ASN A 136 -36.59 -10.04 18.89
C ASN A 136 -37.28 -8.83 19.54
N LEU A 137 -37.09 -7.63 18.99
CA LEU A 137 -37.76 -6.42 19.49
C LEU A 137 -39.26 -6.40 19.14
N GLY A 138 -39.66 -6.89 17.96
CA GLY A 138 -41.07 -6.90 17.55
C GLY A 138 -42.01 -7.57 18.56
N PRO A 139 -41.73 -8.80 19.04
CA PRO A 139 -42.52 -9.44 20.10
C PRO A 139 -42.56 -8.64 21.40
N LEU A 140 -41.45 -8.01 21.79
CA LEU A 140 -41.37 -7.21 23.01
C LEU A 140 -42.17 -5.90 22.90
N GLU A 141 -42.19 -5.27 21.72
CA GLU A 141 -43.04 -4.11 21.44
C GLU A 141 -44.52 -4.49 21.47
N MET A 142 -44.90 -5.61 20.84
CA MET A 142 -46.26 -6.14 20.93
C MET A 142 -46.67 -6.48 22.36
N GLU A 143 -45.74 -6.96 23.18
CA GLU A 143 -46.00 -7.26 24.59
C GLU A 143 -46.10 -5.98 25.42
N ALA A 144 -45.29 -4.96 25.15
CA ALA A 144 -45.40 -3.64 25.76
C ALA A 144 -46.74 -2.95 25.44
N ASP A 145 -47.22 -3.06 24.19
CA ASP A 145 -48.51 -2.51 23.77
C ASP A 145 -49.71 -3.18 24.48
N LYS A 146 -49.59 -4.46 24.84
CA LYS A 146 -50.62 -5.17 25.64
C LYS A 146 -50.78 -4.57 27.04
N PHE A 147 -49.75 -3.94 27.58
CA PHE A 147 -49.83 -3.27 28.88
C PHE A 147 -50.44 -1.86 28.81
N GLY A 148 -50.69 -1.33 27.60
CA GLY A 148 -51.38 -0.06 27.33
C GLY A 148 -50.68 1.18 27.90
N GLU A 149 -51.16 2.39 27.55
CA GLU A 149 -50.81 3.60 28.32
C GLU A 149 -51.07 3.30 29.80
N ARG A 150 -50.05 3.49 30.66
CA ARG A 150 -50.25 3.42 32.11
C ARG A 150 -51.47 4.27 32.42
N PRO A 151 -52.56 3.71 32.97
CA PRO A 151 -53.64 4.56 33.44
C PRO A 151 -52.98 5.49 34.45
N LEU A 152 -53.01 6.81 34.18
CA LEU A 152 -52.69 7.81 35.20
C LEU A 152 -53.46 7.36 36.42
N ARG A 153 -52.71 6.94 37.44
CA ARG A 153 -53.23 6.27 38.62
C ARG A 153 -54.18 7.27 39.26
N ASN A 154 -55.46 7.22 38.90
CA ASN A 154 -56.49 8.00 39.55
C ASN A 154 -56.44 7.52 40.98
N HIS A 155 -55.84 8.33 41.85
CA HIS A 155 -55.58 8.00 43.23
C HIS A 155 -56.91 8.02 44.01
N SER A 156 -57.81 7.10 43.71
CA SER A 156 -59.00 6.78 44.51
C SER A 156 -58.65 5.78 45.64
N TRP A 157 -57.46 5.94 46.22
CA TRP A 157 -57.14 5.38 47.55
C TRP A 157 -57.33 6.45 48.64
N LEU A 158 -57.38 7.74 48.25
CA LEU A 158 -57.65 8.86 49.15
C LEU A 158 -59.15 9.01 49.49
N ASP A 159 -60.05 8.46 48.67
CA ASP A 159 -61.49 8.43 48.95
C ASP A 159 -61.88 7.37 49.99
N GLN A 160 -61.02 6.37 50.21
CA GLN A 160 -61.27 5.30 51.21
C GLN A 160 -60.89 5.70 52.65
N ILE A 161 -60.27 6.86 52.86
CA ILE A 161 -59.86 7.34 54.20
C ILE A 161 -60.92 8.29 54.80
N ARG A 162 -61.99 8.62 54.07
CA ARG A 162 -63.07 9.47 54.57
C ARG A 162 -64.39 8.71 54.52
N VAL A 163 -64.68 7.95 55.58
CA VAL A 163 -65.98 7.90 56.28
C VAL A 163 -65.88 6.85 57.40
N LYS A 164 -65.89 7.39 58.62
CA LYS A 164 -66.23 6.82 59.94
C LYS A 164 -65.40 5.67 60.51
#